data_AF-A0A2E2AMD8-F1
#
_entry.id   AF-A0A2E2AMD8-F1
#
_cell.length_a   1.000
_cell.length_b   1.000
_cell.length_c   1.000
_cell.angle_alpha   90.00
_cell.angle_beta   90.00
_cell.angle_gamma   90.00
#
_symmetry.space_group_name_H-M   'P 1'
#
loop_
_entity.id
_entity.type
_entity.pdbx_description
1 polymer ?
#
loop_
_entity_poly.entity_id
_entity_poly.type
_entity_poly.pdbx_seq_one_letter_code
_entity_poly.pdbx_strand_id
1 'polypeptide(L)'
;MPDDQQNERRRVPGRDPRAFYQGMNEGRVAQSSMDDWVMALRFFFRLVTLPIWLPCKGWKIIRHRREMAEFAAARGKNLIIGDRAVREVTLAWVEDHPQEFVLGIYDPAVPKLQSAFKKLMDRRR
;
A
#
# COMPACT_ATOMS: atom_id res chain seq x y z
N MET A 1 70.50 -50.17 8.20
CA MET A 1 69.09 -50.25 8.60
C MET A 1 68.54 -48.84 8.54
N PRO A 2 67.79 -48.51 7.47
CA PRO A 2 67.23 -47.21 7.17
C PRO A 2 65.84 -47.05 7.85
N ASP A 3 65.22 -45.88 7.65
CA ASP A 3 63.76 -45.66 7.71
C ASP A 3 63.07 -45.40 9.06
N ASP A 4 63.37 -44.30 9.75
CA ASP A 4 62.41 -43.78 10.76
C ASP A 4 62.20 -42.25 10.79
N GLN A 5 62.98 -41.44 10.05
CA GLN A 5 62.86 -39.97 10.14
C GLN A 5 62.05 -39.29 9.02
N GLN A 6 61.39 -40.04 8.14
CA GLN A 6 60.59 -39.45 7.05
C GLN A 6 59.08 -39.40 7.31
N ASN A 7 58.61 -39.84 8.48
CA ASN A 7 57.17 -39.94 8.78
C ASN A 7 56.57 -38.71 9.51
N GLU A 8 57.27 -37.57 9.52
CA GLU A 8 56.78 -36.31 10.10
C GLU A 8 56.07 -35.38 9.09
N ARG A 9 55.83 -35.84 7.85
CA ARG A 9 55.09 -35.07 6.85
C ARG A 9 53.74 -35.70 6.57
N ARG A 10 52.73 -35.29 7.35
CA ARG A 10 51.31 -35.09 6.97
C ARG A 10 50.38 -35.23 8.19
N ARG A 11 50.50 -34.31 9.16
CA ARG A 11 49.32 -33.95 9.94
C ARG A 11 48.58 -32.87 9.16
N VAL A 12 47.64 -33.30 8.33
CA VAL A 12 46.58 -32.42 7.83
C VAL A 12 45.89 -31.83 9.07
N PRO A 13 45.76 -30.50 9.20
CA PRO A 13 45.03 -29.94 10.31
C PRO A 13 43.59 -30.47 10.21
N GLY A 14 43.24 -31.35 11.15
CA GLY A 14 41.89 -31.85 11.30
C GLY A 14 40.97 -30.66 11.44
N ARG A 15 40.13 -30.45 10.44
CA ARG A 15 39.07 -29.44 10.46
C ARG A 15 38.11 -29.85 11.57
N ASP A 16 38.27 -29.27 12.75
CA ASP A 16 37.43 -29.56 13.91
C ASP A 16 35.95 -29.39 13.52
N PRO A 17 35.15 -30.48 13.47
CA PRO A 17 33.76 -30.38 13.03
C PRO A 17 32.95 -29.49 13.97
N ARG A 18 33.36 -29.41 15.25
CA ARG A 18 32.73 -28.54 16.25
C ARG A 18 32.85 -27.05 15.91
N ALA A 19 33.98 -26.59 15.38
CA ALA A 19 34.16 -25.19 14.99
C ALA A 19 33.28 -24.81 13.78
N PHE A 20 33.07 -25.75 12.86
CA PHE A 20 32.15 -25.55 11.73
C PHE A 20 30.69 -25.45 12.21
N TYR A 21 30.23 -26.35 13.08
CA TYR A 21 28.88 -26.29 13.65
C TYR A 21 28.68 -25.07 14.55
N GLN A 22 29.70 -24.67 15.29
CA GLN A 22 29.66 -23.49 16.16
C GLN A 22 29.54 -22.20 15.33
N GLY A 23 30.34 -22.05 14.27
CA GLY A 23 30.20 -20.93 13.33
C GLY A 23 28.87 -20.93 12.55
N MET A 24 28.32 -22.11 12.22
CA MET A 24 27.00 -22.22 11.58
C MET A 24 25.87 -21.79 12.54
N ASN A 25 25.96 -22.17 13.81
CA ASN A 25 25.00 -21.78 14.83
C ASN A 25 25.08 -20.28 15.15
N GLU A 26 26.29 -19.74 15.27
CA GLU A 26 26.52 -18.30 15.46
C GLU A 26 26.02 -17.47 14.26
N GLY A 27 26.23 -17.95 13.03
CA GLY A 27 25.69 -17.33 11.81
C GLY A 27 24.15 -17.37 11.74
N ARG A 28 23.53 -18.47 12.19
CA ARG A 28 22.07 -18.60 12.24
C ARG A 28 21.43 -17.71 13.31
N VAL A 29 22.09 -17.58 14.46
CA VAL A 29 21.65 -16.69 15.57
C VAL A 29 21.84 -15.22 15.19
N ALA A 30 22.94 -14.89 14.52
CA ALA A 30 23.16 -13.55 13.96
C ALA A 30 22.10 -13.20 12.90
N GLN A 31 21.79 -14.12 11.98
CA GLN A 31 20.70 -13.93 11.00
C GLN A 31 19.33 -13.76 11.67
N SER A 32 18.97 -14.61 12.64
CA SER A 32 17.68 -14.46 13.34
C SER A 32 17.58 -13.13 14.07
N SER A 33 18.68 -12.65 14.67
CA SER A 33 18.68 -11.34 15.33
C SER A 33 18.56 -10.18 14.33
N MET A 34 19.22 -10.26 13.16
CA MET A 34 19.12 -9.25 12.11
C MET A 34 17.69 -9.18 11.53
N ASP A 35 17.05 -10.33 11.33
CA ASP A 35 15.65 -10.40 10.85
C ASP A 35 14.66 -9.80 11.87
N ASP A 36 14.87 -10.04 13.17
CA ASP A 36 14.06 -9.44 14.25
C ASP A 36 14.21 -7.91 14.30
N TRP A 37 15.42 -7.38 14.13
CA TRP A 37 15.63 -5.94 14.06
C TRP A 37 15.00 -5.31 12.81
N VAL A 38 15.05 -5.99 11.67
CA VAL A 38 14.41 -5.52 10.42
C VAL A 38 12.87 -5.55 10.56
N MET A 39 12.32 -6.57 11.21
CA MET A 39 10.89 -6.63 11.55
C MET A 39 10.49 -5.54 12.53
N ALA A 40 11.25 -5.32 13.60
CA ALA A 40 11.00 -4.26 14.57
C ALA A 40 11.06 -2.87 13.93
N LEU A 41 12.03 -2.63 13.05
CA LEU A 41 12.17 -1.37 12.32
C LEU A 41 10.97 -1.16 11.38
N ARG A 42 10.56 -2.17 10.62
CA ARG A 42 9.35 -2.11 9.78
C ARG A 42 8.09 -1.81 10.59
N PHE A 43 7.94 -2.45 11.75
CA PHE A 43 6.82 -2.19 12.64
C PHE A 43 6.84 -0.76 13.18
N PHE A 44 8.00 -0.26 13.62
CA PHE A 44 8.13 1.10 14.11
C PHE A 44 7.78 2.14 13.04
N PHE A 45 8.33 1.99 11.83
CA PHE A 45 7.97 2.85 10.70
C PHE A 45 6.48 2.78 10.40
N ARG A 46 5.89 1.59 10.39
CA ARG A 46 4.45 1.42 10.14
C ARG A 46 3.61 2.07 11.25
N LEU A 47 4.04 1.99 12.51
CA LEU A 47 3.32 2.51 13.67
C LEU A 47 3.41 4.05 13.78
N VAL A 48 4.51 4.65 13.31
CA VAL A 48 4.69 6.11 13.24
C VAL A 48 4.02 6.70 11.99
N THR A 49 4.10 6.01 10.85
CA THR A 49 3.53 6.51 9.57
C THR A 49 2.03 6.29 9.46
N LEU A 50 1.47 5.19 10.00
CA LEU A 50 0.02 4.92 10.01
C LEU A 50 -0.83 6.08 10.58
N PRO A 51 -0.54 6.62 11.79
CA PRO A 51 -1.35 7.69 12.38
C PRO A 51 -1.25 9.02 11.64
N ILE A 52 -0.22 9.22 10.80
CA ILE A 52 -0.10 10.40 9.92
C ILE A 52 -0.79 10.14 8.57
N TRP A 53 -0.65 8.92 8.03
CA TRP A 53 -1.21 8.55 6.72
C TRP A 53 -2.73 8.37 6.73
N LEU A 54 -3.28 7.76 7.79
CA LEU A 54 -4.72 7.55 7.98
C LEU A 54 -5.53 8.87 7.93
N PRO A 55 -5.20 9.92 8.70
CA PRO A 55 -5.94 11.18 8.63
C PRO A 55 -5.76 11.88 7.28
N CYS A 56 -4.57 11.87 6.66
CA CYS A 56 -4.40 12.44 5.32
C CYS A 56 -5.29 11.75 4.28
N LYS A 57 -5.39 10.42 4.31
CA LYS A 57 -6.24 9.66 3.39
C LYS A 57 -7.73 9.89 3.67
N GLY A 58 -8.13 9.91 4.94
CA GLY A 58 -9.49 10.23 5.35
C GLY A 58 -9.91 11.63 4.94
N TRP A 59 -9.01 12.61 5.08
CA TRP A 59 -9.28 14.01 4.73
C TRP A 59 -9.43 14.20 3.22
N LYS A 60 -8.64 13.50 2.40
CA LYS A 60 -8.84 13.46 0.94
C LYS A 60 -10.22 12.93 0.57
N ILE A 61 -10.67 11.83 1.20
CA ILE A 61 -11.99 11.25 0.93
C ILE A 61 -13.11 12.20 1.36
N ILE A 62 -12.99 12.82 2.53
CA ILE A 62 -13.98 13.79 3.03
C ILE A 62 -14.05 15.02 2.13
N ARG A 63 -12.88 15.52 1.69
CA ARG A 63 -12.78 16.64 0.77
C ARG A 63 -13.43 16.32 -0.58
N HIS A 64 -13.10 15.19 -1.19
CA HIS A 64 -13.69 14.75 -2.45
C HIS A 64 -15.22 14.61 -2.34
N ARG A 65 -15.72 14.07 -1.22
CA ARG A 65 -17.17 14.01 -0.96
C ARG A 65 -17.81 15.39 -0.77
N ARG A 66 -17.12 16.35 -0.14
CA ARG A 66 -17.59 17.74 -0.02
C ARG A 66 -17.65 18.41 -1.39
N GLU A 67 -16.60 18.26 -2.20
CA GLU A 67 -16.55 18.79 -3.57
C GLU A 67 -17.69 18.21 -4.43
N MET A 68 -17.94 16.89 -4.38
CA MET A 68 -19.10 16.28 -5.05
C MET A 68 -20.43 16.83 -4.55
N ALA A 69 -20.57 17.03 -3.24
CA ALA A 69 -21.79 17.56 -2.66
C ALA A 69 -22.03 19.01 -3.09
N GLU A 70 -21.00 19.86 -3.06
CA GLU A 70 -21.05 21.26 -3.51
C GLU A 70 -21.38 21.36 -5.00
N PHE A 71 -20.75 20.52 -5.82
CA PHE A 71 -21.02 20.43 -7.25
C PHE A 71 -22.46 20.02 -7.56
N ALA A 72 -22.96 19.00 -6.86
CA ALA A 72 -24.35 18.57 -6.97
C ALA A 72 -25.32 19.65 -6.46
N ALA A 73 -24.96 20.46 -5.46
CA ALA A 73 -25.78 21.58 -4.98
C ALA A 73 -25.84 22.73 -6.00
N ALA A 74 -24.70 23.06 -6.61
CA ALA A 74 -24.58 24.13 -7.60
C ALA A 74 -25.40 23.81 -8.86
N ARG A 75 -25.33 22.57 -9.36
CA ARG A 75 -26.13 22.11 -10.52
C ARG A 75 -27.57 21.74 -10.14
N GLY A 76 -27.80 21.17 -8.96
CA GLY A 76 -29.12 20.70 -8.51
C GLY A 76 -30.16 21.80 -8.28
N LYS A 77 -29.75 23.06 -8.05
CA LYS A 77 -30.68 24.21 -7.92
C LYS A 77 -31.55 24.44 -9.16
N ASN A 78 -31.10 23.99 -10.34
CA ASN A 78 -31.77 24.25 -11.62
C ASN A 78 -32.33 22.98 -12.29
N LEU A 79 -32.25 21.81 -11.64
CA LEU A 79 -32.57 20.52 -12.25
C LEU A 79 -33.68 19.80 -11.49
N ILE A 80 -34.69 19.35 -12.24
CA ILE A 80 -35.75 18.47 -11.72
C ILE A 80 -35.08 17.15 -11.32
N ILE A 81 -35.10 16.85 -10.02
CA ILE A 81 -34.45 15.66 -9.44
C ILE A 81 -35.05 14.41 -10.08
N GLY A 82 -34.22 13.70 -10.85
CA GLY A 82 -34.55 12.47 -11.57
C GLY A 82 -33.32 11.84 -12.21
N ASP A 83 -33.44 10.62 -12.75
CA ASP A 83 -32.29 9.86 -13.28
C ASP A 83 -31.55 10.61 -14.42
N ARG A 84 -32.26 11.45 -15.18
CA ARG A 84 -31.66 12.34 -16.19
C ARG A 84 -30.73 13.39 -15.58
N ALA A 85 -31.16 14.03 -14.49
CA ALA A 85 -30.33 15.02 -13.78
C ALA A 85 -29.08 14.39 -13.16
N VAL A 86 -29.21 13.18 -12.60
CA VAL A 86 -28.06 12.42 -12.09
C VAL A 86 -27.05 12.15 -13.20
N ARG A 87 -27.51 11.75 -14.39
CA ARG A 87 -26.64 11.48 -15.54
C ARG A 87 -25.94 12.75 -16.01
N GLU A 88 -26.65 13.87 -16.12
CA GLU A 88 -26.05 15.16 -16.53
C GLU A 88 -25.00 15.67 -15.54
N VAL A 89 -25.26 15.56 -14.23
CA VAL A 89 -24.27 15.89 -13.19
C VAL A 89 -23.07 14.97 -13.24
N THR A 90 -23.28 13.67 -13.48
CA THR A 90 -22.19 12.68 -13.58
C THR A 90 -21.29 12.97 -14.78
N LEU A 91 -21.88 13.25 -15.95
CA LEU A 91 -21.14 13.59 -17.17
C LEU A 91 -20.29 14.84 -16.96
N ALA A 92 -20.87 15.88 -16.40
CA ALA A 92 -20.15 17.10 -16.11
C ALA A 92 -19.00 16.90 -15.11
N TRP A 93 -19.18 16.06 -14.10
CA TRP A 93 -18.10 15.74 -13.16
C TRP A 93 -16.93 15.04 -13.86
N VAL A 94 -17.23 14.11 -14.77
CA VAL A 94 -16.23 13.40 -15.59
C VAL A 94 -15.48 14.37 -16.51
N GLU A 95 -16.18 15.32 -17.12
CA GLU A 95 -15.58 16.38 -17.95
C GLU A 95 -14.67 17.31 -17.15
N ASP A 96 -15.07 17.68 -15.93
CA ASP A 96 -14.29 18.58 -15.06
C ASP A 96 -13.08 17.88 -14.39
N HIS A 97 -13.00 16.55 -14.43
CA HIS A 97 -11.93 15.75 -13.81
C HIS A 97 -11.28 14.74 -14.79
N PRO A 98 -10.69 15.20 -15.91
CA PRO A 98 -10.14 14.32 -16.93
C PRO A 98 -8.98 13.45 -16.39
N GLN A 99 -8.25 13.92 -15.38
CA GLN A 99 -7.20 13.14 -14.71
C GLN A 99 -7.72 11.94 -13.91
N GLU A 100 -8.98 11.95 -13.47
CA GLU A 100 -9.59 10.85 -12.70
C GLU A 100 -10.32 9.85 -13.60
N PHE A 101 -10.75 10.29 -14.79
CA PHE A 101 -11.53 9.51 -15.75
C PHE A 101 -10.88 9.56 -17.13
N VAL A 102 -9.79 8.81 -17.32
CA VAL A 102 -8.98 8.82 -18.55
C VAL A 102 -9.80 8.39 -19.77
N LEU A 103 -10.78 7.51 -19.56
CA LEU A 103 -11.71 7.04 -20.60
C LEU A 103 -13.00 7.88 -20.70
N GLY A 104 -13.07 8.98 -19.95
CA GLY A 104 -14.24 9.85 -19.88
C GLY A 104 -15.49 9.07 -19.48
N ILE A 105 -16.55 9.17 -20.30
CA ILE A 105 -17.86 8.54 -20.06
C ILE A 105 -17.84 7.01 -20.09
N TYR A 106 -16.80 6.42 -20.71
CA TYR A 106 -16.62 4.97 -20.82
C TYR A 106 -15.81 4.39 -19.68
N ASP A 107 -15.35 5.23 -18.74
CA ASP A 107 -14.56 4.76 -17.62
C ASP A 107 -15.39 3.82 -16.70
N PRO A 108 -14.85 2.65 -16.30
CA PRO A 108 -15.55 1.72 -15.43
C PRO A 108 -15.90 2.30 -14.05
N ALA A 109 -15.32 3.44 -13.66
CA ALA A 109 -15.69 4.16 -12.46
C ALA A 109 -16.98 4.99 -12.59
N VAL A 110 -17.44 5.31 -13.82
CA VAL A 110 -18.63 6.16 -14.06
C VAL A 110 -19.91 5.59 -13.43
N PRO A 111 -20.24 4.28 -13.52
CA PRO A 111 -21.44 3.74 -12.87
C PRO A 111 -21.43 3.90 -11.35
N LYS A 112 -20.26 3.79 -10.71
CA LYS A 112 -20.09 4.02 -9.27
C LYS A 112 -20.29 5.50 -8.91
N LEU A 113 -19.75 6.40 -9.73
CA LEU A 113 -19.93 7.84 -9.61
C LEU A 113 -21.41 8.23 -9.73
N GLN A 114 -22.10 7.71 -10.74
CA GLN A 114 -23.53 7.94 -10.96
C GLN A 114 -24.38 7.50 -9.76
N SER A 115 -24.06 6.32 -9.19
CA SER A 115 -24.71 5.81 -7.98
C SER A 115 -24.44 6.70 -6.75
N ALA A 116 -23.25 7.29 -6.64
CA ALA A 116 -22.90 8.21 -5.56
C ALA A 116 -23.65 9.54 -5.68
N PHE A 117 -23.74 10.12 -6.88
CA PHE A 117 -24.54 11.31 -7.14
C PHE A 117 -26.03 11.09 -6.90
N LYS A 118 -26.58 9.94 -7.33
CA LYS A 118 -27.96 9.56 -7.03
C LYS A 118 -28.24 9.59 -5.53
N LYS A 119 -27.41 8.91 -4.74
CA LYS A 119 -27.53 8.92 -3.26
C LYS A 119 -27.38 10.31 -2.64
N LEU A 120 -26.51 11.17 -3.19
CA LEU A 120 -26.31 12.54 -2.72
C LEU A 120 -27.54 13.43 -3.00
N MET A 121 -28.13 13.29 -4.19
CA MET A 121 -29.32 14.03 -4.59
C MET A 121 -30.58 13.55 -3.87
N ASP A 122 -30.76 12.23 -3.71
CA ASP A 122 -31.89 11.65 -2.98
C ASP A 122 -31.93 12.10 -1.51
N ARG A 123 -30.77 12.27 -0.87
CA ARG A 123 -30.66 12.77 0.51
C ARG A 123 -31.02 14.26 0.69
N ARG A 124 -31.05 15.03 -0.39
CA ARG A 124 -31.39 16.46 -0.37
C ARG A 124 -32.87 16.74 -0.65
N ARG A 125 -33.63 15.73 -1.04
CA ARG A 125 -35.08 15.80 -1.21
C ARG A 125 -35.78 15.74 0.14
#